data_AF-A0A0L0SR04-F1
#
_entry.id   AF-A0A0L0SR04-F1
#
_cell.length_a   1.000
_cell.length_b   1.000
_cell.length_c   1.000
_cell.angle_alpha   90.00
_cell.angle_beta   90.00
_cell.angle_gamma   90.00
#
_symmetry.space_group_name_H-M   'P 1'
#
loop_
_entity.id
_entity.type
_entity.pdbx_description
1 polymer ?
#
loop_
_entity_poly.entity_id
_entity_poly.type
_entity_poly.pdbx_seq_one_letter_code
_entity_poly.pdbx_strand_id
1 'polypeptide(L)'
;MTNPPAPNPSHKTRILVLDTAPLIKQIPLYHVAERFITIPDVLNEVRDERAREYLMRLPFRIETRTGDFPSLSLVDLRVLALTGMLNWEEDGLDAIRTEPRRPDEPNKKNRRRV
;
A
#
# COMPACT_ATOMS: atom_id res chain seq x y z
N MET A 1 4.54 3.97 48.60
CA MET A 1 3.55 4.06 47.50
C MET A 1 4.31 4.10 46.19
N THR A 2 4.59 2.95 45.60
CA THR A 2 5.31 2.85 44.32
C THR A 2 4.27 2.90 43.20
N ASN A 3 4.35 3.90 42.33
CA ASN A 3 3.52 3.96 41.13
C ASN A 3 3.72 2.68 40.30
N PRO A 4 2.65 2.13 39.71
CA PRO A 4 2.79 0.98 38.81
C PRO A 4 3.67 1.37 37.60
N PRO A 5 4.48 0.43 37.08
CA PRO A 5 5.31 0.68 35.91
C PRO A 5 4.43 1.09 34.72
N ALA A 6 4.84 2.13 34.00
CA ALA A 6 4.16 2.58 32.79
C ALA A 6 4.07 1.41 31.79
N PRO A 7 2.94 1.26 31.06
CA PRO A 7 2.79 0.19 30.09
C PRO A 7 3.90 0.30 29.02
N ASN A 8 4.58 -0.82 28.77
CA ASN A 8 5.61 -0.92 27.73
C ASN A 8 5.07 -0.36 26.40
N PRO A 9 5.85 0.47 25.67
CA PRO A 9 5.40 0.99 24.40
C PRO A 9 5.11 -0.18 23.46
N SER A 10 3.84 -0.36 23.09
CA SER A 10 3.46 -1.36 22.11
C SER A 10 4.24 -1.06 20.83
N HIS A 11 5.10 -1.98 20.39
CA HIS A 11 5.82 -1.83 19.14
C HIS A 11 4.82 -1.89 17.99
N LYS A 12 4.24 -0.73 17.64
CA LYS A 12 3.43 -0.56 16.44
C LYS A 12 4.36 -0.47 15.25
N THR A 13 4.05 -1.23 14.21
CA THR A 13 4.73 -1.10 12.93
C THR A 13 4.18 0.10 12.17
N ARG A 14 5.01 0.79 11.40
CA ARG A 14 4.60 1.98 10.66
C ARG A 14 3.57 1.69 9.56
N ILE A 15 3.71 0.55 8.87
CA ILE A 15 2.82 0.10 7.79
C ILE A 15 2.56 -1.40 7.93
N LEU A 16 1.30 -1.80 7.85
CA LEU A 16 0.88 -3.19 7.74
C LEU A 16 0.16 -3.40 6.40
N VAL A 17 0.65 -4.38 5.62
CA VAL A 17 -0.03 -4.82 4.41
C VAL A 17 -1.03 -5.91 4.77
N LEU A 18 -2.28 -5.75 4.33
CA LEU A 18 -3.38 -6.65 4.62
C LEU A 18 -3.67 -7.55 3.43
N ASP A 19 -3.60 -8.86 3.69
CA ASP A 19 -4.13 -9.91 2.83
C ASP A 19 -5.63 -10.14 3.11
N THR A 20 -6.28 -11.04 2.37
CA THR A 20 -7.69 -11.37 2.53
C THR A 20 -7.99 -11.98 3.91
N ALA A 21 -7.14 -12.89 4.40
CA ALA A 21 -7.43 -13.65 5.62
C ALA A 21 -7.60 -12.80 6.90
N PRO A 22 -6.77 -11.79 7.18
CA PRO A 22 -6.97 -10.91 8.33
C PRO A 22 -8.29 -10.11 8.30
N LEU A 23 -8.81 -9.78 7.11
CA LEU A 23 -10.08 -9.09 6.92
C LEU A 23 -11.27 -10.02 7.18
N ILE A 24 -11.23 -11.23 6.62
CA ILE A 24 -12.28 -12.25 6.82
C ILE A 24 -12.32 -12.72 8.29
N LYS A 25 -11.17 -12.91 8.91
CA LYS A 25 -11.06 -13.43 10.29
C LYS A 25 -11.32 -12.38 11.37
N GLN A 26 -11.59 -11.12 11.01
CA GLN A 26 -11.91 -10.03 11.92
C GLN A 26 -10.88 -9.86 13.06
N ILE A 27 -9.60 -9.99 12.72
CA ILE A 27 -8.51 -9.88 13.70
C ILE A 27 -8.41 -8.42 14.17
N PRO A 28 -8.29 -8.13 15.48
CA PRO A 28 -8.17 -6.77 16.00
C PRO A 28 -6.80 -6.18 15.67
N LEU A 29 -6.65 -5.61 14.48
CA LEU A 29 -5.35 -5.12 13.98
C LEU A 29 -5.02 -3.67 14.39
N TYR A 30 -5.97 -2.95 14.98
CA TYR A 30 -5.86 -1.51 15.27
C TYR A 30 -4.70 -1.13 16.20
N HIS A 31 -4.20 -2.08 16.99
CA HIS A 31 -3.07 -1.88 17.90
C HIS A 31 -1.72 -2.31 17.29
N VAL A 32 -1.70 -2.83 16.06
CA VAL A 32 -0.52 -3.46 15.45
C VAL A 32 0.23 -2.47 14.54
N ALA A 33 -0.46 -1.52 13.92
CA ALA A 33 0.16 -0.56 13.01
C ALA A 33 -0.50 0.82 12.99
N GLU A 34 0.22 1.79 12.42
CA GLU A 34 -0.27 3.16 12.17
C GLU A 34 -1.08 3.25 10.88
N ARG A 35 -0.66 2.52 9.84
CA ARG A 35 -1.28 2.53 8.50
C ARG A 35 -1.54 1.12 8.01
N PHE A 36 -2.67 0.94 7.35
CA PHE A 36 -3.14 -0.34 6.80
C PHE A 36 -3.31 -0.21 5.30
N ILE A 37 -2.58 -1.02 4.52
CA ILE A 37 -2.55 -0.93 3.06
C ILE A 37 -2.99 -2.27 2.46
N THR A 38 -3.81 -2.24 1.42
CA THR A 38 -4.15 -3.42 0.61
C THR A 38 -4.33 -3.05 -0.86
N ILE A 39 -4.64 -4.03 -1.70
CA ILE A 39 -5.01 -3.83 -3.10
C ILE A 39 -6.54 -3.92 -3.29
N PRO A 40 -7.12 -3.27 -4.31
CA PRO A 40 -8.55 -3.36 -4.59
C PRO A 40 -9.07 -4.79 -4.72
N ASP A 41 -8.26 -5.71 -5.24
CA ASP A 41 -8.66 -7.10 -5.48
C ASP A 41 -8.93 -7.87 -4.18
N VAL A 42 -8.11 -7.64 -3.15
CA VAL A 42 -8.33 -8.21 -1.81
C VAL A 42 -9.66 -7.71 -1.23
N LEU A 43 -9.97 -6.42 -1.38
CA LEU A 43 -11.27 -5.87 -0.95
C LEU A 43 -12.43 -6.40 -1.80
N ASN A 44 -12.18 -6.69 -3.08
CA ASN A 44 -13.17 -7.28 -3.99
C ASN A 44 -13.44 -8.76 -3.69
N GLU A 45 -12.50 -9.48 -3.07
CA GLU A 45 -12.75 -10.84 -2.60
C GLU A 45 -13.68 -10.83 -1.37
N VAL A 46 -13.58 -9.79 -0.54
CA VAL A 46 -14.37 -9.58 0.66
C VAL A 46 -15.73 -8.92 0.32
N ARG A 47 -16.67 -9.72 -0.21
CA ARG A 47 -17.97 -9.26 -0.74
C ARG A 47 -19.22 -9.71 0.04
N ASP A 48 -19.08 -10.46 1.13
CA ASP A 48 -20.24 -10.85 1.94
C ASP A 48 -20.74 -9.71 2.85
N GLU A 49 -22.03 -9.74 3.18
CA GLU A 49 -22.70 -8.70 3.97
C GLU A 49 -22.01 -8.48 5.33
N ARG A 50 -21.61 -9.56 6.01
CA ARG A 50 -20.98 -9.50 7.33
C ARG A 50 -19.60 -8.85 7.26
N ALA A 51 -18.81 -9.19 6.25
CA ALA A 51 -17.50 -8.60 6.08
C ALA A 51 -17.58 -7.13 5.66
N ARG A 52 -18.60 -6.75 4.87
CA ARG A 52 -18.85 -5.34 4.51
C ARG A 52 -19.21 -4.49 5.73
N GLU A 53 -20.11 -4.99 6.59
CA GLU A 53 -20.43 -4.35 7.87
C GLU A 53 -19.20 -4.24 8.78
N TYR A 54 -18.37 -5.28 8.85
CA TYR A 54 -17.14 -5.26 9.63
C TYR A 54 -16.18 -4.18 9.14
N LEU A 55 -15.94 -4.09 7.82
CA LEU A 55 -15.10 -3.07 7.22
C LEU A 55 -15.59 -1.64 7.56
N MET A 56 -16.91 -1.42 7.60
CA MET A 56 -17.49 -0.12 8.01
C MET A 56 -17.31 0.19 9.50
N ARG A 57 -17.14 -0.81 10.35
CA ARG A 57 -16.98 -0.67 11.80
C ARG A 57 -15.51 -0.58 12.24
N LEU A 58 -14.56 -0.76 11.34
CA LEU A 58 -13.14 -0.69 11.67
C LEU A 58 -12.80 0.69 12.26
N PRO A 59 -12.05 0.74 13.38
CA PRO A 59 -11.63 2.01 13.99
C PRO A 59 -10.45 2.66 13.23
N PHE A 60 -10.12 2.17 12.04
CA PHE A 60 -9.05 2.66 11.17
C PHE A 60 -9.46 2.56 9.71
N ARG A 61 -8.81 3.37 8.86
CA ARG A 61 -9.02 3.35 7.42
C ARG A 61 -8.00 2.44 6.74
N ILE A 62 -8.47 1.66 5.77
CA ILE A 62 -7.61 0.89 4.86
C ILE A 62 -7.34 1.75 3.63
N GLU A 63 -6.06 1.95 3.31
CA GLU A 63 -5.61 2.60 2.09
C GLU A 63 -5.47 1.57 0.96
N THR A 64 -5.99 1.88 -0.23
CA THR A 64 -5.79 1.04 -1.40
C THR A 64 -4.62 1.55 -2.24
N ARG A 65 -3.77 0.63 -2.68
CA ARG A 65 -2.76 0.88 -3.72
C ARG A 65 -3.10 0.00 -4.92
N THR A 66 -3.06 0.59 -6.12
CA THR A 66 -3.32 -0.14 -7.36
C THR A 66 -2.15 -1.10 -7.62
N GLY A 67 -2.43 -2.40 -7.62
CA GLY A 67 -1.53 -3.42 -8.14
C GLY A 67 -2.05 -3.87 -9.50
N ASP A 68 -1.34 -3.54 -10.56
CA ASP A 68 -1.57 -4.00 -11.94
C ASP A 68 -0.97 -5.41 -12.19
N PHE A 69 -0.29 -5.95 -11.19
CA PHE A 69 0.35 -7.27 -11.20
C PHE A 69 -0.51 -8.42 -11.75
N PRO A 70 -1.81 -8.56 -11.42
CA PRO A 70 -2.64 -9.66 -11.94
C PRO A 70 -2.84 -9.62 -13.46
N SER A 71 -2.71 -8.45 -14.07
CA SER A 71 -2.86 -8.25 -15.52
C SER A 71 -1.55 -8.34 -16.30
N LEU A 72 -0.40 -8.40 -15.61
CA LEU A 72 0.92 -8.46 -16.22
C LEU A 72 1.36 -9.90 -16.43
N SER A 73 1.90 -10.20 -17.62
CA SER A 73 2.55 -11.48 -17.85
C SER A 73 3.97 -11.49 -17.26
N LEU A 74 4.54 -12.69 -17.10
CA LEU A 74 5.95 -12.84 -16.71
C LEU A 74 6.90 -12.16 -17.72
N VAL A 75 6.52 -12.12 -19.01
CA VAL A 75 7.31 -11.45 -20.04
C VAL A 75 7.29 -9.93 -19.82
N ASP A 76 6.12 -9.37 -19.52
CA ASP A 76 5.97 -7.94 -19.24
C ASP A 76 6.79 -7.53 -18.00
N LEU A 77 6.76 -8.34 -16.94
CA LEU A 77 7.58 -8.12 -15.75
C LEU A 77 9.07 -8.14 -16.05
N ARG A 78 9.54 -9.03 -16.94
CA ARG A 78 10.96 -9.06 -17.36
C ARG A 78 11.35 -7.82 -18.15
N VAL A 79 10.49 -7.34 -19.04
CA VAL A 79 10.72 -6.11 -19.82
C VAL A 79 10.75 -4.88 -18.90
N LEU A 80 9.83 -4.80 -17.94
CA LEU A 80 9.82 -3.75 -16.93
C LEU A 80 11.10 -3.77 -16.08
N ALA A 81 11.54 -4.96 -15.64
CA ALA A 81 12.77 -5.10 -14.86
C ALA A 81 14.02 -4.66 -15.67
N LEU A 82 14.14 -5.09 -16.92
CA LEU A 82 15.23 -4.68 -17.81
C LEU A 82 15.25 -3.16 -18.00
N THR A 83 14.09 -2.56 -18.23
CA THR A 83 13.95 -1.10 -18.37
C THR A 83 14.41 -0.38 -17.10
N GLY A 84 14.05 -0.89 -15.91
CA GLY A 84 14.51 -0.35 -14.64
C GLY A 84 16.02 -0.44 -14.44
N MET A 85 16.65 -1.54 -14.85
CA MET A 85 18.10 -1.69 -14.80
C MET A 85 18.81 -0.65 -15.69
N LEU A 86 18.38 -0.51 -16.94
CA LEU A 86 18.99 0.45 -17.87
C LEU A 86 18.81 1.90 -17.39
N ASN A 87 17.64 2.24 -16.85
CA ASN A 87 17.44 3.58 -16.29
C ASN A 87 18.34 3.82 -15.08
N TRP A 88 18.59 2.80 -14.24
CA TRP A 88 19.53 2.92 -13.13
C TRP A 88 20.94 3.22 -13.63
N GLU A 89 21.39 2.50 -14.65
CA GLU A 89 22.75 2.65 -15.22
C GLU A 89 22.99 4.05 -15.80
N GLU A 90 21.98 4.64 -16.44
CA GLU A 90 22.09 5.95 -17.09
C GLU A 90 21.83 7.14 -16.15
N ASP A 91 20.73 7.09 -15.37
CA ASP A 91 20.18 8.25 -14.64
C ASP A 91 20.07 8.04 -13.12
N GLY A 92 20.32 6.82 -12.61
CA GLY A 92 20.12 6.45 -11.20
C GLY A 92 18.65 6.34 -10.77
N LEU A 93 18.41 6.12 -9.46
CA LEU A 93 17.05 5.94 -8.91
C LEU A 93 16.21 7.20 -8.84
N ASP A 94 16.83 8.36 -8.68
CA ASP A 94 16.12 9.61 -8.42
C ASP A 94 15.28 10.06 -9.63
N ALA A 95 15.58 9.52 -10.81
CA ALA A 95 14.83 9.72 -12.04
C ALA A 95 13.52 8.93 -12.10
N ILE A 96 13.39 7.85 -11.32
CA ILE A 96 12.21 6.98 -11.31
C ILE A 96 11.25 7.40 -10.20
N ARG A 97 9.97 7.51 -10.53
CA ARG A 97 8.94 7.80 -9.52
C ARG A 97 8.65 6.55 -8.70
N THR A 98 8.66 6.70 -7.37
CA THR A 98 8.28 5.63 -6.44
C THR A 98 6.77 5.52 -6.22
N GLU A 99 5.99 6.48 -6.70
CA GLU A 99 4.52 6.45 -6.68
C GLU A 99 3.95 6.78 -8.07
N PRO A 100 2.85 6.12 -8.48
CA PRO A 100 2.15 6.46 -9.71
C PRO A 100 1.74 7.94 -9.74
N ARG A 101 1.79 8.55 -10.92
CA ARG A 101 1.26 9.90 -11.12
C ARG A 101 -0.25 9.89 -10.92
N ARG A 102 -0.77 10.85 -10.17
CA ARG A 102 -2.22 11.05 -10.08
C ARG A 102 -2.75 11.55 -11.44
N PRO A 103 -3.87 11.02 -11.97
CA PRO A 103 -4.37 11.40 -13.30
C PRO A 103 -4.62 12.91 -13.45
N ASP A 104 -5.00 13.58 -12.37
CA ASP A 104 -5.28 15.02 -12.28
C ASP A 104 -4.03 15.91 -12.13
N GLU A 105 -2.84 15.33 -11.93
CA GLU A 105 -1.63 16.11 -11.65
C GLU A 105 -1.10 16.81 -12.91
N PRO A 106 -0.86 18.14 -12.92
CA PRO A 106 -0.37 18.85 -14.10
C PRO A 106 1.09 18.51 -14.46
N ASN A 107 1.39 18.41 -15.76
CA ASN A 107 2.72 18.02 -16.24
C ASN A 107 3.74 19.17 -16.07
N LYS A 108 4.66 19.05 -15.09
CA LYS A 108 5.69 20.06 -14.79
C LYS A 108 6.80 20.16 -15.85
N LYS A 109 6.90 19.25 -16.83
CA LYS A 109 8.00 19.24 -17.82
C LYS A 109 7.90 20.29 -18.96
N ASN A 110 6.80 21.03 -19.11
CA ASN A 110 6.66 22.04 -20.18
C ASN A 110 7.28 23.42 -19.88
N ARG A 111 8.06 23.59 -18.79
CA ARG A 111 8.61 24.89 -18.37
C ARG A 111 10.07 25.18 -18.78
N ARG A 112 10.73 24.29 -19.54
CA ARG A 112 12.15 24.46 -19.94
C ARG A 112 12.37 24.45 -21.45
N ARG A 113 11.51 25.15 -22.20
CA ARG A 113 11.81 25.58 -23.57
C ARG A 113 11.50 27.06 -23.67
N VAL A 114 12.47 27.88 -23.28
CA VAL A 114 12.61 29.29 -23.68
C VAL A 114 14.08 29.49 -24.00
#